data_AF-A0A2T6A7P5-F1
#
_entry.id   AF-A0A2T6A7P5-F1
#
_cell.length_a   1.000
_cell.length_b   1.000
_cell.length_c   1.000
_cell.angle_alpha   90.00
_cell.angle_beta   90.00
_cell.angle_gamma   90.00
#
_symmetry.space_group_name_H-M   'P 1'
#
loop_
_entity.id
_entity.type
_entity.pdbx_description
1 polymer ?
#
loop_
_entity_poly.entity_id
_entity_poly.type
_entity_poly.pdbx_seq_one_letter_code
_entity_poly.pdbx_strand_id
1 'polypeptide(L)' 'MTDSVYIMAEQVHGKTLTLSTGRVIPTRWVGEQHVREDLGFIPSFADWARSIRAEPWMGRTQKIEAEVDPHLASPVREVI' A
#
# COMPACT_ATOMS: atom_id res chain seq x y z
N MET A 1 4.20 -9.68 -9.08
CA MET A 1 4.16 -8.90 -7.82
C MET A 1 2.74 -8.98 -7.25
N THR A 2 2.22 -10.21 -7.16
CA THR A 2 0.79 -10.52 -6.96
C THR A 2 0.52 -11.05 -5.55
N ASP A 3 1.56 -11.09 -4.70
CA ASP A 3 1.61 -11.95 -3.52
C ASP A 3 1.26 -11.27 -2.19
N SER A 4 0.83 -10.00 -2.17
CA SER A 4 0.90 -9.23 -0.92
C SER A 4 -0.41 -9.08 -0.12
N VAL A 5 -1.50 -9.74 -0.52
CA VAL A 5 -2.81 -9.50 0.13
C VAL A 5 -2.89 -10.08 1.55
N TYR A 6 -2.18 -11.17 1.84
CA TYR A 6 -2.24 -11.86 3.13
C TYR A 6 -1.18 -11.41 4.14
N ILE A 7 -0.31 -10.45 3.80
CA ILE A 7 0.84 -10.06 4.65
C ILE A 7 0.38 -9.62 6.03
N MET A 8 -0.66 -8.79 6.11
CA MET A 8 -1.18 -8.30 7.40
C MET A 8 -1.75 -9.46 8.23
N ALA A 9 -2.40 -10.44 7.60
CA ALA A 9 -2.92 -11.61 8.31
C ALA A 9 -1.78 -12.43 8.94
N GLU A 10 -0.64 -12.59 8.26
CA GLU A 10 0.54 -13.25 8.84
C GLU A 10 1.20 -12.42 9.95
N GLN A 11 1.16 -11.09 9.88
CA GLN A 11 1.67 -10.24 10.97
C GLN A 11 0.82 -10.36 12.23
N VAL A 12 -0.49 -10.45 12.10
CA VAL A 12 -1.42 -10.51 13.24
C VAL A 12 -1.52 -11.93 13.81
N HIS A 13 -1.54 -12.95 12.95
CA HIS A 13 -1.84 -14.33 13.36
C HIS A 13 -0.65 -15.29 13.27
N GLY A 14 0.50 -14.84 12.77
CA GLY A 14 1.64 -15.69 12.46
C GLY A 14 1.50 -16.42 11.12
N LYS A 15 2.53 -17.16 10.72
CA LYS A 15 2.59 -17.85 9.42
C LYS A 15 1.65 -19.05 9.29
N THR A 16 1.23 -19.61 10.41
CA THR A 16 0.39 -20.80 10.46
C THR A 16 -0.69 -20.68 11.52
N LEU A 17 -1.86 -21.25 11.22
CA LEU A 17 -2.97 -21.40 12.15
C LEU A 17 -3.09 -22.86 12.57
N THR A 18 -3.36 -23.10 13.85
CA THR A 18 -3.72 -24.44 14.36
C THR A 18 -5.23 -24.49 14.51
N LEU A 19 -5.86 -25.40 13.79
CA LEU A 19 -7.30 -25.63 13.86
C LEU A 19 -7.66 -26.40 15.13
N SER A 20 -8.93 -26.36 15.54
CA SER A 20 -9.46 -27.14 16.67
C SER A 20 -9.28 -28.66 16.49
N THR A 21 -9.12 -29.12 15.24
CA THR A 21 -8.80 -30.52 14.89
C THR A 21 -7.33 -30.88 15.12
N GLY A 22 -6.49 -29.93 15.54
CA GLY A 22 -5.03 -30.09 15.68
C GLY A 22 -4.25 -29.94 14.37
N ARG A 23 -4.93 -29.78 13.22
CA ARG A 23 -4.26 -29.57 11.94
C ARG A 23 -3.64 -28.17 11.89
N VAL A 24 -2.39 -28.10 11.44
CA VAL A 24 -1.68 -26.84 11.17
C VAL A 24 -1.83 -26.50 9.69
N ILE A 25 -2.29 -25.28 9.40
CA ILE A 25 -2.48 -24.77 8.02
C ILE A 25 -1.77 -23.43 7.84
N PRO A 26 -1.37 -23.06 6.61
CA PRO A 26 -0.78 -21.75 6.34
C PRO A 26 -1.81 -20.63 6.50
N THR A 27 -1.46 -19.57 7.23
CA THR A 27 -2.31 -18.36 7.36
C THR A 27 -2.54 -17.70 6.00
N ARG A 28 -1.49 -17.70 5.15
CA ARG A 28 -1.57 -17.28 3.74
C ARG A 28 -2.77 -17.90 3.01
N TRP A 29 -3.00 -19.20 3.19
CA TRP A 29 -4.04 -19.90 2.44
C TRP A 29 -5.43 -19.40 2.80
N VAL A 30 -5.69 -19.17 4.09
CA VAL A 30 -6.94 -18.61 4.59
C VAL A 30 -7.15 -17.19 4.06
N GLY A 31 -6.12 -16.34 4.13
CA GLY A 31 -6.20 -14.96 3.63
C GLY A 31 -6.47 -14.88 2.12
N GLU A 32 -5.77 -15.69 1.32
CA GLU A 32 -5.99 -15.74 -0.13
C GLU A 32 -7.38 -16.25 -0.50
N GLN A 33 -7.86 -17.27 0.23
CA GLN A 33 -9.19 -17.81 0.00
C GLN A 33 -10.25 -16.77 0.34
N HIS A 34 -10.14 -16.09 1.50
CA HIS A 34 -11.09 -15.07 1.93
C HIS A 34 -11.24 -13.95 0.89
N VAL A 35 -10.11 -13.38 0.41
CA VAL A 35 -10.17 -12.31 -0.59
C VAL A 35 -10.73 -12.80 -1.93
N ARG A 36 -10.42 -14.03 -2.33
CA ARG A 36 -10.97 -14.60 -3.58
C ARG A 36 -12.47 -14.83 -3.48
N GLU A 37 -13.00 -15.23 -2.33
CA GLU A 37 -14.46 -15.38 -2.13
C GLU A 37 -15.18 -14.04 -2.13
N ASP A 38 -14.59 -13.00 -1.51
CA ASP A 38 -15.22 -11.69 -1.41
C ASP A 38 -15.17 -10.91 -2.73
N LEU A 39 -14.05 -10.99 -3.47
CA LEU A 39 -13.79 -10.17 -4.65
C LEU A 39 -13.80 -10.93 -5.98
N GLY A 40 -13.85 -12.27 -5.94
CA GLY A 40 -13.76 -13.14 -7.12
C GLY A 40 -12.34 -13.32 -7.70
N PHE A 41 -11.38 -12.48 -7.30
CA PHE A 41 -9.97 -12.57 -7.67
C PHE A 41 -9.07 -11.88 -6.63
N ILE A 42 -7.76 -12.06 -6.72
CA ILE A 42 -6.79 -11.37 -5.85
C ILE A 42 -6.29 -10.12 -6.60
N PRO A 43 -6.74 -8.90 -6.24
CA PRO A 43 -6.28 -7.67 -6.89
C PRO A 43 -4.80 -7.39 -6.57
N SER A 44 -4.08 -6.88 -7.57
CA SER A 44 -2.73 -6.33 -7.37
C SER A 44 -2.81 -4.93 -6.75
N PHE A 45 -1.68 -4.41 -6.28
CA PHE A 45 -1.59 -3.01 -5.87
C PHE A 45 -2.01 -2.04 -6.99
N ALA A 46 -1.67 -2.33 -8.25
CA ALA A 46 -2.04 -1.48 -9.38
C ALA A 46 -3.55 -1.47 -9.63
N ASP A 47 -4.24 -2.58 -9.38
CA ASP A 47 -5.70 -2.64 -9.47
C ASP A 47 -6.35 -1.75 -8.42
N TRP A 48 -5.89 -1.86 -7.16
CA TRP A 48 -6.32 -0.95 -6.09
C TRP A 48 -6.04 0.51 -6.41
N ALA A 49 -4.80 0.85 -6.81
CA ALA A 49 -4.38 2.22 -7.06
C ALA A 49 -5.17 2.88 -8.20
N ARG A 50 -5.55 2.12 -9.24
CA ARG A 50 -6.40 2.62 -10.33
C ARG A 50 -7.85 2.86 -9.92
N SER A 51 -8.33 2.12 -8.93
CA SER A 51 -9.73 2.19 -8.47
C SER A 51 -9.97 3.23 -7.38
N ILE A 52 -8.94 3.74 -6.72
CA ILE A 52 -9.07 4.76 -5.67
C ILE A 52 -9.24 6.16 -6.30
N ARG A 53 -10.18 6.94 -5.77
CA ARG A 53 -10.25 8.38 -6.07
C ARG A 53 -9.09 9.07 -5.36
N ALA A 54 -8.12 9.56 -6.14
CA ALA A 54 -6.96 10.23 -5.59
C ALA A 54 -7.34 11.54 -4.90
N GLU A 55 -6.87 11.72 -3.67
CA GLU A 55 -6.93 12.99 -2.95
C GLU A 55 -5.76 13.91 -3.38
N PRO A 56 -5.88 15.24 -3.23
CA PRO A 56 -4.86 16.18 -3.70
C PRO A 56 -3.44 15.92 -3.18
N TRP A 57 -3.31 15.36 -1.98
CA TRP A 57 -2.03 15.04 -1.34
C TRP A 57 -1.38 13.74 -1.84
N MET A 58 -2.10 12.91 -2.60
CA MET A 58 -1.60 11.61 -3.11
C MET A 58 -0.77 11.76 -4.40
N GLY A 59 -0.60 12.99 -4.90
CA GLY A 59 0.15 13.31 -6.11
C GLY A 59 1.52 13.94 -5.84
N ARG A 60 2.10 14.56 -6.87
CA ARG A 60 3.33 15.36 -6.71
C ARG A 60 3.05 16.57 -5.82
N THR A 61 3.83 16.70 -4.75
CA THR A 61 3.81 17.86 -3.88
C THR A 61 4.71 18.97 -4.42
N GLN A 62 4.57 20.17 -3.88
CA GLN A 62 5.58 21.21 -4.10
C GLN A 62 6.90 20.82 -3.44
N LYS A 63 7.98 21.35 -4.02
CA LYS A 63 9.33 21.29 -3.48
C LYS A 63 9.45 22.29 -2.34
N ILE A 64 9.78 21.82 -1.14
CA ILE A 64 9.92 22.67 0.06
C ILE A 64 11.37 23.13 0.27
N GLU A 65 12.32 22.68 -0.56
CA GLU A 65 13.75 22.96 -0.41
C GLU A 65 14.03 24.46 -0.33
N ALA A 66 13.33 25.28 -1.12
CA ALA A 66 13.46 26.75 -1.08
C ALA A 66 12.80 27.40 0.15
N GLU A 67 11.88 26.69 0.83
CA GLU A 67 11.25 27.15 2.07
C GLU A 67 12.13 26.88 3.30
N VAL A 68 12.98 25.86 3.24
CA VAL A 68 13.87 25.45 4.34
C VAL A 68 15.31 25.93 4.19
N ASP A 69 15.79 26.16 2.97
CA ASP A 69 17.12 26.70 2.70
C ASP A 69 17.03 28.02 1.89
N PRO A 70 17.26 29.17 2.53
CA PRO A 70 17.25 30.47 1.88
C PRO A 70 18.24 30.61 0.71
N HIS A 71 19.30 29.80 0.65
CA HIS A 71 20.25 29.81 -0.47
C HIS A 71 19.75 29.08 -1.72
N LEU A 72 18.66 28.31 -1.61
CA LEU A 72 18.03 27.61 -2.73
C LEU A 72 16.85 28.38 -3.34
N ALA A 73 16.48 29.53 -2.77
CA ALA A 73 15.48 30.41 -3.34
C ALA A 73 15.98 31.01 -4.67
N SER A 74 15.21 30.83 -5.74
CA SER A 74 15.55 31.44 -7.04
C SER A 74 15.66 32.96 -6.88
N PRO A 75 16.72 33.59 -7.41
CA PRO A 75 16.84 35.04 -7.38
C PRO A 75 15.66 35.65 -8.13
N VAL A 76 14.95 36.58 -7.48
CA VAL A 76 13.87 37.35 -8.12
C VAL A 76 14.49 38.08 -9.31
N ARG A 77 14.14 37.66 -10.51
CA ARG A 77 14.62 38.28 -11.74
C ARG A 77 13.75 39.50 -11.99
N GLU A 78 14.20 40.67 -11.53
CA GLU A 78 13.58 41.93 -11.93
C GLU A 78 13.77 42.09 -13.45
N VAL A 79 12.65 42.06 -14.16
CA VAL A 79 12.58 42.42 -15.57
C VAL A 79 12.38 43.93 -15.61
N ILE A 80 13.44 44.64 -15.99
CA ILE A 80 13.41 46.07 -16.37
C ILE A 80 12.78 46.21 -17.74
#